data_AF-A0A4D6MWL8-F1
#
_entry.id   AF-A0A4D6MWL8-F1
#
_cell.length_a   1.000
_cell.length_b   1.000
_cell.length_c   1.000
_cell.angle_alpha   90.00
_cell.angle_beta   90.00
_cell.angle_gamma   90.00
#
_symmetry.space_group_name_H-M   'P 1'
#
loop_
_entity.id
_entity.type
_entity.pdbx_description
1 polymer ?
#
loop_
_entity_poly.entity_id
_entity_poly.type
_entity_poly.pdbx_seq_one_letter_code
_entity_poly.pdbx_strand_id
1 'polypeptide(L)'
;MELEERSRLWFHEDVLDVLSKETGTKFIEGLTLKLPRSNTKSLSTKAFMNMKKLRLLQLSGVELVGDFEYLSKDLRWLCWHGFPFSFIPASFYQGSLVSIELENSKITMVWKGTQDETMIAVPSFKADNTMDAIIDPKTRG
;
A
#
# COMPACT_ATOMS: atom_id res chain seq x y z
N MET A 1 -0.59 -15.28 -20.79
CA MET A 1 -1.09 -14.01 -20.22
C MET A 1 0.13 -13.31 -19.64
N GLU A 2 0.68 -12.37 -20.39
CA GLU A 2 1.85 -11.59 -19.98
C GLU A 2 1.50 -10.78 -18.72
N LEU A 3 2.47 -10.59 -17.83
CA LEU A 3 2.28 -9.82 -16.58
C LEU A 3 1.80 -8.38 -16.85
N GLU A 4 2.06 -7.88 -18.07
CA GLU A 4 1.81 -6.51 -18.50
C GLU A 4 0.32 -6.15 -18.65
N GLU A 5 -0.56 -7.15 -18.85
CA GLU A 5 -2.01 -6.94 -19.02
C GLU A 5 -2.83 -7.21 -17.75
N ARG A 6 -2.20 -7.68 -16.67
CA ARG A 6 -2.93 -8.01 -15.43
C ARG A 6 -3.28 -6.75 -14.65
N SER A 7 -4.57 -6.56 -14.36
CA SER A 7 -5.02 -5.46 -13.50
C SER A 7 -4.81 -5.72 -12.01
N ARG A 8 -4.62 -6.97 -11.60
CA ARG A 8 -4.40 -7.36 -10.20
C ARG A 8 -3.26 -8.36 -10.09
N LEU A 9 -2.36 -8.12 -9.15
CA LEU A 9 -1.22 -9.00 -8.86
C LEU A 9 -1.26 -9.42 -7.39
N TRP A 10 -1.32 -10.72 -7.14
CA TRP A 10 -1.37 -11.30 -5.79
C TRP A 10 -0.35 -12.43 -5.57
N PHE A 11 0.24 -12.98 -6.64
CA PHE A 11 1.32 -13.95 -6.52
C PHE A 11 2.60 -13.23 -6.10
N HIS A 12 3.14 -13.58 -4.92
CA HIS A 12 4.25 -12.84 -4.34
C HIS A 12 5.49 -12.82 -5.24
N GLU A 13 5.75 -13.87 -6.01
CA GLU A 13 6.88 -13.93 -6.96
C GLU A 13 6.71 -12.91 -8.09
N ASP A 14 5.54 -12.90 -8.73
CA ASP A 14 5.19 -11.94 -9.80
C ASP A 14 5.26 -10.49 -9.29
N VAL A 15 4.67 -10.24 -8.13
CA VAL A 15 4.64 -8.91 -7.51
C VAL A 15 6.06 -8.47 -7.15
N LEU A 16 6.86 -9.37 -6.58
CA LEU A 16 8.22 -9.05 -6.21
C LEU A 16 9.10 -8.79 -7.42
N ASP A 17 8.91 -9.52 -8.52
CA ASP A 17 9.64 -9.29 -9.78
C ASP A 17 9.30 -7.91 -10.36
N VAL A 18 8.01 -7.59 -10.45
CA VAL A 18 7.51 -6.29 -10.94
C VAL A 18 8.05 -5.13 -10.11
N LEU A 19 8.02 -5.26 -8.78
CA LEU A 19 8.51 -4.20 -7.89
C LEU A 19 10.04 -4.10 -7.88
N SER A 20 10.76 -5.23 -7.90
CA SER A 20 12.23 -5.22 -7.85
C SER A 20 12.85 -4.72 -9.14
N LYS A 21 12.20 -4.94 -10.29
CA LYS A 21 12.65 -4.48 -11.61
C LYS A 21 12.04 -3.14 -12.02
N GLU A 22 11.17 -2.56 -11.20
CA GLU A 22 10.42 -1.32 -11.49
C GLU A 22 9.62 -1.38 -12.82
N THR A 23 9.11 -2.58 -13.18
CA THR A 23 8.39 -2.84 -14.45
C THR A 23 6.88 -2.71 -14.32
N GLY A 24 6.39 -2.04 -13.26
CA GLY A 24 4.96 -1.79 -13.06
C GLY A 24 4.31 -1.07 -14.24
N THR A 25 3.14 -1.51 -14.65
CA THR A 25 2.40 -0.90 -15.76
C THR A 25 1.20 -0.08 -15.27
N LYS A 26 0.71 0.82 -16.12
CA LYS A 26 -0.48 1.64 -15.84
C LYS A 26 -1.78 0.82 -15.69
N PHE A 27 -1.76 -0.46 -16.05
CA PHE A 27 -2.94 -1.34 -15.99
C PHE A 27 -3.13 -1.95 -14.60
N ILE A 28 -2.09 -1.98 -13.77
CA ILE A 28 -2.16 -2.51 -12.42
C ILE A 28 -3.04 -1.58 -11.57
N GLU A 29 -4.16 -2.11 -11.09
CA GLU A 29 -5.11 -1.45 -10.20
C GLU A 29 -5.03 -2.01 -8.77
N GLY A 30 -4.55 -3.24 -8.60
CA GLY A 30 -4.40 -3.88 -7.29
C GLY A 30 -3.12 -4.69 -7.15
N LEU A 31 -2.46 -4.57 -6.00
CA LEU A 31 -1.20 -5.26 -5.72
C LEU A 31 -1.13 -5.72 -4.25
N THR A 32 -0.80 -6.99 -4.05
CA THR A 32 -0.56 -7.59 -2.73
C THR A 32 0.82 -8.23 -2.65
N LEU A 33 1.64 -7.78 -1.69
CA LEU A 33 2.91 -8.41 -1.35
C LEU A 33 2.96 -8.75 0.14
N LYS A 34 2.82 -10.03 0.47
CA LYS A 34 2.93 -10.56 1.84
C LYS A 34 4.18 -11.43 1.94
N LEU A 35 5.22 -10.91 2.59
CA LEU A 35 6.45 -11.63 2.89
C LEU A 35 6.51 -12.03 4.37
N PRO A 36 7.19 -13.13 4.72
CA PRO A 36 7.47 -13.49 6.10
C PRO A 36 8.27 -12.40 6.82
N ARG A 37 8.00 -12.16 8.11
CA ARG A 37 8.72 -11.15 8.92
C ARG A 37 10.23 -11.38 9.01
N SER A 38 10.70 -12.61 8.82
CA SER A 38 12.12 -12.94 8.78
C SER A 38 12.84 -12.49 7.51
N ASN A 39 12.09 -12.10 6.47
CA ASN A 39 12.61 -11.76 5.15
C ASN A 39 12.13 -10.37 4.71
N THR A 40 12.29 -9.37 5.59
CA THR A 40 11.96 -7.99 5.27
C THR A 40 12.74 -7.54 4.04
N LYS A 41 12.01 -7.12 3.01
CA LYS A 41 12.63 -6.65 1.76
C LYS A 41 12.43 -5.15 1.59
N SER A 42 13.52 -4.47 1.28
CA SER A 42 13.52 -3.04 0.94
C SER A 42 13.26 -2.87 -0.55
N LEU A 43 12.27 -2.08 -0.92
CA LEU A 43 11.88 -1.79 -2.30
C LEU A 43 11.81 -0.28 -2.54
N SER A 44 12.25 0.16 -3.71
CA SER A 44 12.19 1.56 -4.13
C SER A 44 10.74 1.99 -4.38
N THR A 45 10.33 3.15 -3.88
CA THR A 45 9.00 3.70 -4.21
C THR A 45 8.85 4.04 -5.69
N LYS A 46 9.94 4.17 -6.45
CA LYS A 46 9.90 4.37 -7.91
C LYS A 46 9.26 3.20 -8.65
N ALA A 47 9.25 2.01 -8.07
CA ALA A 47 8.55 0.85 -8.62
C ALA A 47 7.05 1.12 -8.90
N PHE A 48 6.44 2.04 -8.16
CA PHE A 48 5.03 2.41 -8.32
C PHE A 48 4.81 3.56 -9.31
N MET A 49 5.88 4.21 -9.78
CA MET A 49 5.80 5.44 -10.57
C MET A 49 4.92 5.31 -11.81
N ASN A 50 4.93 4.16 -12.48
CA ASN A 50 4.15 3.90 -13.70
C ASN A 50 2.75 3.31 -13.43
N MET A 51 2.47 2.87 -12.20
CA MET A 51 1.20 2.25 -11.79
C MET A 51 0.13 3.30 -11.50
N LYS A 52 -0.13 4.19 -12.45
CA LYS A 52 -0.99 5.37 -12.25
C LYS A 52 -2.46 5.04 -11.93
N LYS A 53 -2.93 3.83 -12.21
CA LYS A 53 -4.29 3.37 -11.85
C LYS A 53 -4.33 2.52 -10.58
N LEU A 54 -3.23 2.44 -9.82
CA LEU A 54 -3.21 1.66 -8.58
C LEU A 54 -4.22 2.22 -7.57
N ARG A 55 -5.16 1.38 -7.16
CA ARG A 55 -6.25 1.72 -6.24
C ARG A 55 -6.17 0.93 -4.94
N LEU A 56 -5.58 -0.27 -4.98
CA LEU A 56 -5.55 -1.20 -3.86
C LEU A 56 -4.11 -1.67 -3.62
N LEU A 57 -3.57 -1.44 -2.43
CA LEU A 57 -2.21 -1.82 -2.08
C LEU A 57 -2.16 -2.52 -0.72
N GLN A 58 -1.67 -3.75 -0.69
CA GLN A 58 -1.43 -4.51 0.52
C GLN A 58 0.04 -4.90 0.66
N LEU A 59 0.66 -4.55 1.77
CA LEU A 59 2.08 -4.79 2.05
C LEU A 59 2.26 -5.42 3.44
N SER A 60 3.06 -6.48 3.51
CA SER A 60 3.51 -7.07 4.78
C SER A 60 4.94 -7.59 4.61
N GLY A 61 5.81 -7.30 5.59
CA GLY A 61 7.22 -7.70 5.52
C GLY A 61 7.99 -6.93 4.44
N VAL A 62 7.56 -5.72 4.12
CA VAL A 62 8.15 -4.86 3.08
C VAL A 62 8.42 -3.48 3.67
N GLU A 63 9.61 -2.96 3.40
CA GLU A 63 9.99 -1.58 3.64
C GLU A 63 10.06 -0.86 2.29
N LEU A 64 9.43 0.30 2.17
CA LEU A 64 9.56 1.13 0.98
C LEU A 64 10.51 2.29 1.26
N VAL A 65 11.44 2.53 0.34
CA VAL A 65 12.46 3.57 0.43
C VAL A 65 12.29 4.58 -0.69
N GLY A 66 12.29 5.86 -0.33
CA GLY A 66 12.12 6.98 -1.24
C GLY A 66 10.86 7.79 -0.94
N ASP A 67 10.40 8.55 -1.92
CA ASP A 67 9.23 9.40 -1.79
C ASP A 67 7.94 8.63 -2.08
N PHE A 68 6.92 8.85 -1.25
CA PHE A 68 5.59 8.30 -1.45
C PHE A 68 4.76 9.04 -2.49
N GLU A 69 5.22 10.18 -3.01
CA GLU A 69 4.64 10.85 -4.18
C GLU A 69 4.59 9.97 -5.45
N TYR A 70 5.41 8.91 -5.50
CA TYR A 70 5.35 7.92 -6.59
C TYR A 70 4.15 6.97 -6.51
N LEU A 71 3.48 6.89 -5.36
CA LEU A 71 2.23 6.13 -5.25
C LEU A 71 1.14 6.82 -6.07
N SER A 72 0.18 6.02 -6.56
CA SER A 72 -0.92 6.57 -7.34
C SER A 72 -1.80 7.50 -6.50
N LYS A 73 -2.21 8.62 -7.11
CA LYS A 73 -3.22 9.53 -6.55
C LYS A 73 -4.64 8.92 -6.56
N ASP A 74 -4.83 7.83 -7.29
CA ASP A 74 -6.08 7.06 -7.32
C ASP A 74 -6.13 6.00 -6.21
N LEU A 75 -5.09 5.89 -5.37
CA LEU A 75 -5.06 4.92 -4.28
C LEU A 75 -6.26 5.13 -3.36
N ARG A 76 -7.09 4.08 -3.21
CA ARG A 76 -8.33 4.08 -2.44
C ARG A 76 -8.18 3.33 -1.12
N TRP A 77 -7.36 2.29 -1.10
CA TRP A 77 -7.14 1.45 0.06
C TRP A 77 -5.67 1.08 0.19
N LEU A 78 -5.14 1.25 1.39
CA LEU A 78 -3.78 0.88 1.77
C LEU A 78 -3.81 0.05 3.05
N CYS A 79 -3.38 -1.20 2.96
CA CYS A 79 -3.07 -2.03 4.13
C CYS A 79 -1.56 -2.24 4.19
N TRP A 80 -0.91 -1.77 5.25
CA TRP A 80 0.53 -1.87 5.41
C TRP A 80 0.92 -2.33 6.80
N HIS A 81 1.20 -3.62 6.89
CA HIS A 81 1.64 -4.26 8.10
C HIS A 81 3.13 -4.00 8.36
N GLY A 82 3.46 -3.48 9.54
CA GLY A 82 4.83 -3.15 9.94
C GLY A 82 5.29 -1.78 9.44
N PHE A 83 4.34 -0.87 9.18
CA PHE A 83 4.65 0.48 8.71
C PHE A 83 5.69 1.18 9.63
N PRO A 84 6.82 1.68 9.06
CA PRO A 84 8.01 1.99 9.86
C PRO A 84 7.97 3.34 10.56
N PHE A 85 7.10 4.26 10.12
CA PHE A 85 7.05 5.62 10.64
C PHE A 85 6.12 5.77 11.84
N SER A 86 6.44 6.74 12.70
CA SER A 86 5.60 7.12 13.84
C SER A 86 4.41 8.02 13.47
N PHE A 87 4.37 8.49 12.21
CA PHE A 87 3.32 9.33 11.67
C PHE A 87 3.02 8.98 10.21
N ILE A 88 1.82 9.34 9.75
CA ILE A 88 1.40 9.14 8.36
C ILE A 88 1.92 10.31 7.50
N PRO A 89 2.71 10.06 6.45
CA PRO A 89 3.21 11.09 5.54
C PRO A 89 2.08 11.89 4.88
N ALA A 90 2.29 13.20 4.70
CA ALA A 90 1.30 14.10 4.08
C ALA A 90 0.92 13.67 2.64
N SER A 91 1.84 13.02 1.93
CA SER A 91 1.65 12.51 0.57
C SER A 91 0.55 11.44 0.46
N PHE A 92 0.18 10.77 1.55
CA PHE A 92 -0.92 9.79 1.53
C PHE A 92 -2.30 10.47 1.44
N TYR A 93 -2.41 11.75 1.79
CA TYR A 93 -3.68 12.49 1.78
C TYR A 93 -3.98 13.18 0.44
N GLN A 94 -3.22 12.90 -0.63
CA GLN A 94 -3.29 13.62 -1.91
C GLN A 94 -4.53 13.32 -2.80
N GLY A 95 -5.61 12.73 -2.29
CA GLY A 95 -6.94 12.97 -2.89
C GLY A 95 -7.97 11.84 -2.89
N SER A 96 -7.58 10.56 -3.02
CA SER A 96 -8.57 9.48 -3.25
C SER A 96 -8.65 8.42 -2.15
N LEU A 97 -7.79 8.50 -1.14
CA LEU A 97 -7.63 7.46 -0.13
C LEU A 97 -8.88 7.40 0.77
N VAL A 98 -9.56 6.25 0.77
CA VAL A 98 -10.81 6.01 1.52
C VAL A 98 -10.52 5.29 2.83
N SER A 99 -9.55 4.36 2.83
CA SER A 99 -9.20 3.57 4.00
C SER A 99 -7.69 3.33 4.08
N ILE A 100 -7.16 3.39 5.30
CA ILE A 100 -5.77 3.15 5.65
C ILE A 100 -5.75 2.21 6.85
N GLU A 101 -5.08 1.08 6.70
CA GLU A 101 -4.91 0.05 7.72
C GLU A 101 -3.41 -0.14 7.98
N LEU A 102 -2.92 0.32 9.13
CA LEU A 102 -1.49 0.32 9.47
C LEU A 102 -1.24 -0.57 10.69
N GLU A 103 -1.35 -1.88 10.46
CA GLU A 103 -1.20 -2.90 11.51
C GLU A 103 0.26 -3.07 11.97
N ASN A 104 0.46 -3.39 13.24
CA ASN A 104 1.78 -3.61 13.84
C ASN A 104 2.79 -2.50 13.49
N SER A 105 2.28 -1.27 13.37
CA SER A 105 3.05 -0.08 13.03
C SER A 105 3.57 0.63 14.27
N LYS A 106 4.52 1.55 14.07
CA LYS A 106 5.07 2.39 15.14
C LYS A 106 4.30 3.71 15.31
N ILE A 107 3.09 3.81 14.75
CA ILE A 107 2.35 5.06 14.73
C ILE A 107 1.99 5.47 16.15
N THR A 108 2.50 6.63 16.55
CA THR A 108 2.20 7.27 17.83
C THR A 108 1.50 8.60 17.64
N MET A 109 1.53 9.18 16.43
CA MET A 109 0.98 10.50 16.14
C MET A 109 0.47 10.54 14.70
N VAL A 110 -0.78 10.93 14.49
CA VAL A 110 -1.40 10.88 13.14
C VAL A 110 -1.30 12.23 12.40
N TRP A 111 -0.92 13.32 13.10
CA TRP A 111 -0.72 14.66 12.52
C TRP A 111 0.26 15.52 13.33
N LYS A 112 1.00 16.37 12.61
CA LYS A 112 1.63 17.59 13.12
C LYS A 112 1.01 18.77 12.36
N GLY A 113 -0.06 19.34 12.89
CA GLY A 113 -0.75 20.47 12.27
C GLY A 113 0.10 21.75 12.35
N THR A 114 0.00 22.61 11.34
CA THR A 114 0.31 24.03 11.49
C THR A 114 -0.88 24.69 12.20
N GLN A 115 -0.67 25.13 13.44
CA GLN A 115 -1.49 26.08 14.23
C GLN A 115 -2.93 26.33 13.73
N ASP A 116 -3.82 25.35 13.92
CA ASP A 116 -5.22 25.55 14.35
C ASP A 116 -5.89 24.18 14.47
N GLU A 117 -6.33 23.88 15.68
CA GLU A 117 -6.34 22.55 16.26
C GLU A 117 -7.69 21.84 16.14
N THR A 118 -7.70 20.64 15.53
CA THR A 118 -8.62 19.59 15.98
C THR A 118 -7.96 18.22 15.84
N MET A 119 -7.77 17.55 16.98
CA MET A 119 -7.36 16.15 17.06
C MET A 119 -8.57 15.28 16.70
N ILE A 120 -8.58 14.60 15.55
CA ILE A 120 -9.66 13.66 15.22
C ILE A 120 -9.20 12.26 15.60
N ALA A 121 -9.83 11.59 16.57
CA ALA A 121 -9.50 10.20 16.82
C ALA A 121 -9.63 9.36 15.53
N VAL A 122 -8.65 8.49 15.27
CA VAL A 122 -8.73 7.53 14.16
C VAL A 122 -9.97 6.68 14.37
N PRO A 123 -10.93 6.61 13.43
CA PRO A 123 -11.84 5.49 13.43
C PRO A 123 -10.97 4.27 13.20
N SER A 124 -10.87 3.38 14.18
CA SER A 124 -10.35 2.04 13.96
C SER A 124 -11.27 1.36 12.96
N PHE A 125 -10.98 1.51 11.67
CA PHE A 125 -11.57 0.68 10.65
C PHE A 125 -10.96 -0.70 10.86
N LYS A 126 -11.71 -1.55 11.57
CA LYS A 126 -11.44 -2.98 11.58
C LYS A 126 -11.39 -3.41 10.11
N ALA A 127 -10.31 -4.09 9.73
CA ALA A 127 -10.22 -4.77 8.46
C ALA A 127 -11.54 -5.52 8.24
N ASP A 128 -12.31 -5.08 7.25
CA ASP A 128 -13.30 -5.98 6.71
C ASP A 128 -12.51 -6.99 5.86
N ASN A 129 -12.78 -8.27 6.03
CA ASN A 129 -12.15 -9.29 5.20
C ASN A 129 -12.61 -9.22 3.73
N THR A 130 -13.43 -8.22 3.34
CA THR A 130 -13.98 -8.11 1.99
C THR A 130 -13.01 -7.45 1.03
N MET A 131 -12.19 -6.49 1.48
CA MET A 131 -11.16 -5.85 0.66
C MET A 131 -10.03 -6.83 0.29
N ASP A 132 -9.60 -7.68 1.21
CA ASP A 132 -8.65 -8.76 0.95
C ASP A 132 -9.18 -9.72 -0.14
N ALA A 133 -10.48 -10.02 -0.13
CA ALA A 133 -11.14 -10.84 -1.15
C ALA A 133 -11.35 -10.16 -2.51
N ILE A 134 -11.27 -8.83 -2.56
CA ILE A 134 -11.31 -8.07 -3.82
C ILE A 134 -9.94 -8.09 -4.52
N ILE A 135 -8.85 -8.20 -3.76
CA ILE A 135 -7.49 -8.13 -4.29
C ILE A 135 -6.92 -9.53 -4.52
N ASP A 136 -7.16 -10.45 -3.58
CA ASP A 136 -6.78 -11.86 -3.67
C ASP A 136 -8.04 -12.75 -3.79
N PRO A 137 -8.41 -13.18 -5.01
CA PRO A 137 -9.58 -14.02 -5.22
C PRO A 137 -9.45 -15.42 -4.59
N LYS A 138 -8.27 -15.85 -4.13
CA LYS A 138 -8.09 -17.14 -3.43
C LYS A 138 -8.55 -17.13 -1.97
N THR A 139 -8.89 -15.97 -1.42
CA THR A 139 -9.46 -15.88 -0.05
C THR A 139 -10.93 -16.29 0.00
N ARG A 140 -11.57 -16.61 -1.14
CA ARG A 140 -12.88 -17.28 -1.20
C ARG A 140 -12.72 -18.81 -1.21
N GLY A 141 -12.71 -19.41 -0.02
CA GLY A 141 -12.93 -20.86 0.19
C GLY A 141 -11.66 -21.70 0.26
#